data_AF-A0A443NEV7-F1
#
_entry.id   AF-A0A443NEV7-F1
#
_cell.length_a   1.000
_cell.length_b   1.000
_cell.length_c   1.000
_cell.angle_alpha   90.00
_cell.angle_beta   90.00
_cell.angle_gamma   90.00
#
_symmetry.space_group_name_H-M   'P 1'
#
loop_
_entity.id
_entity.type
_entity.pdbx_description
1 polymer ?
#
loop_
_entity_poly.entity_id
_entity_poly.type
_entity_poly.pdbx_seq_one_letter_code
_entity_poly.pdbx_strand_id
1 'polypeptide(L)' 'MANFVDQDQQWLLDCLTSTLNTNQDVRSFAEASLQQASLQPGFGVALSKIVVNKEFPLGLRQISYSH' A
#
# COMPACT_ATOMS: atom_id res chain seq x y z
N MET A 1 -3.81 20.48 14.12
CA MET A 1 -4.30 19.12 14.42
C MET A 1 -3.30 18.14 13.85
N ALA A 2 -2.60 17.37 14.69
CA ALA A 2 -1.76 16.28 14.21
C ALA A 2 -2.67 15.32 13.44
N ASN A 3 -2.45 15.22 12.13
CA ASN A 3 -3.13 14.28 11.28
C ASN A 3 -2.69 12.89 11.77
N PHE A 4 -3.47 12.31 12.69
CA PHE A 4 -3.35 10.90 13.06
C PHE A 4 -3.56 10.14 11.77
N VAL A 5 -2.46 9.89 11.05
CA VAL A 5 -2.45 8.89 10.00
C VAL A 5 -2.91 7.64 10.71
N ASP A 6 -4.13 7.23 10.40
CA ASP A 6 -4.75 6.04 10.95
C ASP A 6 -3.69 4.93 10.90
N GLN A 7 -3.48 4.20 12.00
CA GLN A 7 -2.37 3.25 12.07
C GLN A 7 -2.44 2.22 10.93
N ASP A 8 -3.67 1.93 10.47
CA ASP A 8 -3.99 1.22 9.23
C ASP A 8 -3.36 1.88 7.99
N GLN A 9 -3.53 3.20 7.79
CA GLN A 9 -2.88 3.93 6.71
C GLN A 9 -1.36 3.87 6.77
N GLN A 10 -0.74 3.99 7.95
CA GLN A 10 0.72 3.90 8.09
C GLN A 10 1.21 2.49 7.73
N TRP A 11 0.52 1.46 8.22
CA TRP A 11 0.84 0.07 7.90
C TRP A 11 0.67 -0.22 6.41
N LEU A 12 -0.43 0.23 5.79
CA LEU A 12 -0.66 0.06 4.35
C LEU A 12 0.44 0.74 3.54
N LEU A 13 0.88 1.93 3.98
CA LEU A 13 1.94 2.69 3.32
C LEU A 13 3.29 1.98 3.38
N ASP A 14 3.63 1.45 4.55
CA ASP A 14 4.85 0.69 4.77
C ASP A 14 4.85 -0.57 3.92
N CYS A 15 3.70 -1.25 3.85
CA CYS A 15 3.51 -2.41 2.98
C CYS A 15 3.70 -2.04 1.49
N LEU A 16 3.03 -0.98 1.03
CA LEU A 16 3.16 -0.47 -0.34
C LEU A 16 4.60 -0.06 -0.68
N THR A 17 5.29 0.61 0.24
CA THR A 17 6.71 0.98 0.08
C THR A 17 7.62 -0.25 0.05
N SER A 18 7.32 -1.24 0.89
CA SER A 18 8.04 -2.52 0.94
C SER A 18 7.85 -3.35 -0.32
N THR A 19 6.72 -3.23 -1.04
CA THR A 19 6.58 -3.86 -2.37
C THR A 19 7.48 -3.24 -3.44
N LEU A 20 7.92 -1.99 -3.26
CA LEU A 20 8.87 -1.31 -4.15
C LEU A 20 10.33 -1.58 -3.76
N ASN A 21 10.57 -2.37 -2.72
CA ASN A 21 11.90 -2.69 -2.24
C ASN A 21 12.63 -3.65 -3.20
N THR A 22 13.93 -3.46 -3.39
CA THR A 22 14.79 -4.35 -4.19
C THR A 22 15.02 -5.72 -3.55
N ASN A 23 14.75 -5.86 -2.26
CA ASN A 23 14.83 -7.12 -1.53
C ASN A 23 13.60 -7.99 -1.82
N GLN A 24 13.80 -9.12 -2.50
CA GLN A 24 12.72 -10.03 -2.90
C GLN A 24 11.90 -10.55 -1.71
N ASP A 25 12.55 -10.84 -0.58
CA ASP A 25 11.88 -11.37 0.62
C ASP A 25 10.93 -10.33 1.23
N VAL A 26 11.41 -9.08 1.37
CA VAL A 26 10.63 -7.94 1.86
C VAL A 26 9.44 -7.65 0.93
N ARG A 27 9.69 -7.67 -0.38
CA ARG A 27 8.63 -7.47 -1.38
C ARG A 27 7.58 -8.57 -1.30
N SER A 28 8.00 -9.84 -1.24
CA SER A 28 7.08 -10.98 -1.22
C SER A 28 6.24 -10.99 0.06
N PHE A 29 6.84 -10.62 1.20
CA PHE A 29 6.13 -10.50 2.47
C PHE A 29 5.08 -9.37 2.42
N ALA A 30 5.45 -8.23 1.84
CA ALA A 30 4.54 -7.10 1.69
C ALA A 30 3.40 -7.37 0.71
N GLU A 31 3.66 -8.02 -0.43
CA GLU A 31 2.62 -8.46 -1.36
C GLU A 31 1.65 -9.45 -0.69
N ALA A 32 2.16 -10.44 0.04
CA ALA A 32 1.32 -11.40 0.76
C ALA A 32 0.45 -10.71 1.82
N SER A 33 1.03 -9.78 2.58
CA SER A 33 0.33 -8.99 3.59
C SER A 33 -0.78 -8.12 2.98
N LEU A 34 -0.49 -7.42 1.87
CA LEU A 34 -1.49 -6.65 1.13
C LEU A 34 -2.58 -7.55 0.53
N GLN A 35 -2.22 -8.72 0.01
CA GLN A 35 -3.17 -9.68 -0.54
C GLN A 35 -4.13 -10.21 0.53
N GLN A 36 -3.62 -10.50 1.74
CA GLN A 36 -4.47 -10.86 2.86
C GLN A 36 -5.36 -9.71 3.31
N ALA A 37 -4.82 -8.49 3.39
CA ALA A 37 -5.60 -7.30 3.72
C ALA A 37 -6.67 -6.99 2.66
N SER A 38 -6.44 -7.33 1.38
CA SER A 38 -7.42 -7.18 0.31
C SER A 38 -8.67 -8.02 0.47
N LEU A 39 -8.62 -9.08 1.28
CA LEU A 39 -9.80 -9.87 1.64
C LEU A 39 -10.67 -9.18 2.69
N GLN A 40 -10.14 -8.17 3.37
CA GLN A 40 -10.86 -7.45 4.41
C GLN A 40 -11.77 -6.37 3.80
N PRO A 41 -13.06 -6.31 4.19
CA PRO A 41 -13.95 -5.23 3.79
C PRO A 41 -13.39 -3.88 4.26
N GLY A 42 -13.26 -2.92 3.34
CA GLY A 42 -12.71 -1.58 3.62
C GLY A 42 -11.29 -1.36 3.11
N PHE A 43 -10.57 -2.41 2.70
CA PHE A 43 -9.22 -2.28 2.13
C PHE A 43 -9.16 -1.35 0.91
N GLY A 44 -10.15 -1.45 0.01
CA GLY A 44 -10.25 -0.55 -1.15
C GLY A 44 -10.44 0.93 -0.77
N VAL A 45 -11.12 1.20 0.35
CA VAL A 45 -11.29 2.57 0.87
C VAL A 45 -9.99 3.08 1.49
N ALA A 46 -9.28 2.24 2.24
CA ALA A 46 -7.96 2.56 2.78
C ALA A 46 -6.93 2.84 1.66
N LEU A 47 -6.89 1.99 0.64
CA LEU A 47 -6.10 2.21 -0.59
C LEU A 47 -6.48 3.53 -1.27
N SER A 48 -7.77 3.79 -1.45
CA SER A 48 -8.25 5.01 -2.12
C SER A 48 -7.81 6.28 -1.38
N LYS A 49 -7.81 6.27 -0.05
CA LYS A 49 -7.31 7.39 0.77
C LYS A 49 -5.82 7.64 0.54
N ILE A 50 -5.02 6.58 0.39
CA ILE A 50 -3.58 6.69 0.13
C ILE A 50 -3.30 7.14 -1.31
N VAL A 51 -4.03 6.60 -2.31
CA VAL A 51 -3.88 6.99 -3.72
C VAL A 51 -4.32 8.44 -3.97
N VAL A 52 -5.35 8.91 -3.25
CA VAL A 52 -5.81 10.31 -3.29
C VAL A 52 -4.81 11.25 -2.62
N ASN A 53 -4.08 10.78 -1.61
CA ASN A 53 -2.92 11.50 -1.08
C ASN A 53 -1.79 11.51 -2.11
N LYS A 54 -1.74 12.58 -2.90
CA LYS A 54 -0.80 12.88 -4.00
C LYS A 54 0.69 12.98 -3.60
N GLU A 55 1.02 12.62 -2.36
CA GLU A 55 2.36 12.71 -1.77
C GLU A 55 3.17 11.41 -1.98
N PHE A 56 2.55 10.35 -2.53
CA PHE A 56 3.22 9.07 -2.74
C PHE A 56 3.79 8.90 -4.16
N PRO A 57 5.02 8.39 -4.28
CA PRO A 57 5.71 8.28 -5.55
C PRO A 57 4.95 7.37 -6.53
N LEU A 58 4.84 7.86 -7.76
CA LEU A 58 4.03 7.35 -8.87
C LEU A 58 4.35 5.90 -9.31
N GLY A 59 5.38 5.26 -8.73
CA GLY A 59 5.81 3.90 -9.07
C GLY A 59 4.74 2.82 -8.87
N LEU A 60 3.78 3.06 -7.97
CA LEU A 60 2.66 2.15 -7.70
C LEU A 60 1.53 2.17 -8.74
N ARG A 61 1.44 3.20 -9.61
CA ARG A 61 0.39 3.26 -10.65
C ARG A 61 0.69 2.44 -11.89
N GLN A 62 1.93 2.01 -12.09
CA GLN A 62 2.36 1.42 -13.37
C GLN A 62 2.11 -0.09 -13.46
N ILE A 63 1.96 -0.80 -12.34
CA ILE A 63 1.89 -2.28 -12.33
C ILE A 63 0.48 -2.83 -12.55
N SER A 64 -0.58 -2.02 -12.42
CA SER A 64 -1.97 -2.47 -12.57
C SER A 64 -2.45 -2.62 -14.02
N TYR A 65 -1.60 -2.36 -15.02
CA TYR A 65 -2.00 -2.38 -16.44
C TYR A 65 -1.24 -3.42 -17.29
N SER A 66 -0.38 -4.24 -16.67
CA SER A 66 0.46 -5.21 -17.39
C SER A 66 0.39 -6.61 -16.79
N HIS A 67 -0.81 -7.18 -16.67
CA HIS A 67 -1.06 -8.61 -16.88
C HIS A 67 -2.54 -8.83 -17.22
#